data_AF-A0A922CYY1-F1
#
_entry.id   AF-A0A922CYY1-F1
#
_cell.length_a   1.000
_cell.length_b   1.000
_cell.length_c   1.000
_cell.angle_alpha   90.00
_cell.angle_beta   90.00
_cell.angle_gamma   90.00
#
_symmetry.space_group_name_H-M   'P 1'
#
loop_
_entity.id
_entity.type
_entity.pdbx_description
1 polymer ?
#
loop_
_entity_poly.entity_id
_entity_poly.type
_entity_poly.pdbx_seq_one_letter_code
_entity_poly.pdbx_strand_id
1 'polypeptide(L)'
;MASLAAAQVQEVRNITRIERIGAHSHIRGLGLDDSLEPRAVSQGMVGQKMARKAAGVVLQMIREGSEIFSLEMSKTEALTQAIRKSIGIRIKEESEIIEGEVVEVVVERAAGGGGARVGKLTLKTTDMETNYDMGAKMIDSLLKEKVQAGDVITIDKATGKINKLGRSFARARDYDATGMYLLCILYVIYRVI
;
A
#
# COMPACT_ATOMS: atom_id res chain seq x y z
N MET A 1 29.71 -22.55 -4.00
CA MET A 1 28.41 -22.29 -3.35
C MET A 1 27.94 -20.90 -3.78
N ALA A 2 27.19 -20.82 -4.87
CA ALA A 2 26.66 -19.56 -5.38
C ALA A 2 25.36 -19.22 -4.64
N SER A 3 25.31 -18.05 -4.01
CA SER A 3 24.13 -17.52 -3.34
C SER A 3 23.08 -17.14 -4.37
N LEU A 4 21.96 -17.87 -4.39
CA LEU A 4 20.75 -17.48 -5.11
C LEU A 4 20.13 -16.26 -4.43
N ALA A 5 20.24 -15.10 -5.07
CA ALA A 5 19.46 -13.92 -4.69
C ALA A 5 18.00 -14.14 -5.12
N ALA A 6 17.08 -14.09 -4.15
CA ALA A 6 15.65 -14.13 -4.42
C ALA A 6 15.24 -12.95 -5.30
N ALA A 7 14.66 -13.25 -6.46
CA ALA A 7 14.08 -12.25 -7.34
C ALA A 7 12.91 -11.57 -6.62
N GLN A 8 13.02 -10.26 -6.37
CA GLN A 8 11.90 -9.48 -5.86
C GLN A 8 10.83 -9.37 -6.94
N VAL A 9 9.64 -9.90 -6.65
CA VAL A 9 8.45 -9.72 -7.47
C VAL A 9 8.10 -8.23 -7.43
N GLN A 10 8.33 -7.52 -8.54
CA GLN A 10 7.77 -6.18 -8.71
C GLN A 10 6.28 -6.34 -8.95
N GLU A 11 5.48 -6.15 -7.90
CA GLU A 11 4.06 -5.86 -8.08
C GLU A 11 3.93 -4.63 -8.97
N VAL A 12 3.17 -4.77 -10.07
CA VAL A 12 2.72 -3.64 -10.86
C VAL A 12 1.84 -2.80 -9.95
N ARG A 13 2.44 -1.82 -9.29
CA ARG A 13 1.71 -0.85 -8.50
C ARG A 13 0.81 -0.11 -9.47
N ASN A 14 -0.49 -0.41 -9.39
CA ASN A 14 -1.51 0.46 -9.93
C ASN A 14 -1.31 1.80 -9.24
N ILE A 15 -0.62 2.72 -9.93
CA ILE A 15 -0.60 4.13 -9.56
C ILE A 15 -2.08 4.50 -9.51
N THR A 16 -2.61 4.68 -8.31
CA THR A 16 -3.94 5.25 -8.12
C THR A 16 -3.85 6.65 -8.69
N ARG A 17 -4.16 6.76 -9.99
CA ARG A 17 -4.17 8.03 -10.70
C ARG A 17 -5.18 8.89 -9.96
N ILE A 18 -4.69 9.88 -9.22
CA ILE A 18 -5.52 10.94 -8.69
C ILE A 18 -6.01 11.68 -9.93
N GLU A 19 -7.20 11.34 -10.40
CA GLU A 19 -7.82 11.99 -11.54
C GLU A 19 -8.18 13.42 -11.13
N ARG A 20 -7.24 14.34 -11.30
CA ARG A 20 -7.54 15.78 -11.24
C ARG A 20 -8.32 16.14 -12.51
N ILE A 21 -9.43 16.85 -12.33
CA ILE A 21 -10.21 17.41 -13.44
C ILE A 21 -9.34 18.48 -14.13
N GLY A 22 -8.60 18.07 -15.15
CA GLY A 22 -7.84 18.97 -16.03
C GLY A 22 -8.68 19.44 -17.22
N ALA A 23 -8.19 20.44 -17.96
CA ALA A 23 -8.87 20.99 -19.15
C ALA A 23 -9.20 19.93 -20.22
N HIS A 24 -8.44 18.83 -20.27
CA HIS A 24 -8.64 17.73 -21.21
C HIS A 24 -9.25 16.48 -20.57
N SER A 25 -9.74 16.56 -19.32
CA SER A 25 -10.35 15.42 -18.61
C SER A 25 -11.60 14.85 -19.28
N HIS A 26 -12.26 15.63 -20.14
CA HIS A 26 -13.44 15.22 -20.89
C HIS A 26 -13.11 14.41 -22.16
N ILE A 27 -11.83 14.39 -22.60
CA ILE A 27 -11.40 13.67 -23.80
C ILE A 27 -11.09 12.22 -23.42
N ARG A 28 -11.93 11.30 -23.90
CA ARG A 28 -11.81 9.86 -23.61
C ARG A 28 -11.21 9.07 -24.78
N GLY A 29 -11.02 9.69 -25.94
CA GLY A 29 -10.43 9.07 -27.12
C GLY A 29 -10.58 9.91 -28.38
N LEU A 30 -10.06 9.41 -29.51
CA LEU A 30 -10.07 10.12 -30.80
C LEU A 30 -11.43 10.14 -31.50
N GLY A 31 -12.38 9.29 -31.09
CA GLY A 31 -13.76 9.27 -31.61
C GLY A 31 -13.87 8.86 -33.10
N LEU A 32 -12.99 7.97 -33.56
CA LEU A 32 -13.00 7.37 -34.89
C LEU A 32 -13.89 6.12 -34.90
N ASP A 33 -14.39 5.72 -36.07
CA ASP A 33 -14.95 4.40 -36.28
C ASP A 33 -13.88 3.37 -36.73
N ASP A 34 -14.29 2.12 -36.91
CA ASP A 34 -13.40 1.02 -37.34
C ASP A 34 -12.86 1.22 -38.78
N SER A 35 -13.47 2.13 -39.55
CA SER A 35 -13.02 2.53 -40.88
C SER A 35 -12.11 3.78 -40.85
N LEU A 36 -11.68 4.22 -39.66
CA LEU A 36 -10.85 5.41 -39.42
C LEU A 36 -11.51 6.73 -39.83
N GLU A 37 -12.84 6.78 -39.97
CA GLU A 37 -13.56 8.01 -40.25
C GLU A 37 -13.98 8.71 -38.93
N PRO A 38 -13.75 10.03 -38.81
CA PRO A 38 -14.08 10.77 -37.61
C PRO A 38 -15.57 11.13 -37.56
N ARG A 39 -16.24 10.71 -36.48
CA ARG A 39 -17.60 11.17 -36.18
C ARG A 39 -17.60 12.65 -35.82
N ALA A 40 -18.66 13.37 -36.19
CA ALA A 40 -18.78 14.82 -35.97
C ALA A 40 -18.61 15.23 -34.49
N VAL A 41 -19.17 14.42 -33.57
CA VAL A 41 -19.02 14.53 -32.11
C VAL A 41 -18.86 13.12 -31.55
N SER A 42 -17.73 12.83 -30.89
CA SER A 42 -17.50 11.52 -30.24
C SER A 42 -16.33 11.58 -29.25
N GLN A 43 -16.43 10.81 -28.15
CA GLN A 43 -15.38 10.62 -27.12
C GLN A 43 -14.76 11.91 -26.55
N GLY A 44 -15.53 13.01 -26.49
CA GLY A 44 -15.07 14.31 -26.00
C GLY A 44 -14.38 15.18 -27.06
N MET A 45 -14.24 14.69 -28.30
CA MET A 45 -13.71 15.44 -29.43
C MET A 45 -14.84 15.96 -30.32
N VAL A 46 -14.72 17.23 -30.75
CA VAL A 46 -15.66 17.90 -31.65
C VAL A 46 -14.89 18.50 -32.82
N GLY A 47 -15.34 18.26 -34.05
CA GLY A 47 -14.69 18.81 -35.24
C GLY A 47 -13.32 18.20 -35.55
N GLN A 48 -12.44 18.97 -36.20
CA GLN A 48 -11.07 18.59 -36.58
C GLN A 48 -10.98 17.23 -37.30
N LYS A 49 -11.84 17.03 -38.31
CA LYS A 49 -11.96 15.75 -39.04
C LYS A 49 -10.62 15.28 -39.63
N MET A 50 -9.93 16.14 -40.38
CA MET A 50 -8.66 15.77 -41.01
C MET A 50 -7.57 15.41 -40.00
N ALA A 51 -7.42 16.19 -38.92
CA ALA A 51 -6.41 15.93 -37.89
C ALA A 51 -6.70 14.64 -37.12
N ARG A 52 -7.98 14.37 -36.79
CA ARG A 52 -8.39 13.14 -36.12
C ARG A 52 -8.18 11.91 -36.99
N LYS A 53 -8.46 12.01 -38.29
CA LYS A 53 -8.20 10.94 -39.26
C LYS A 53 -6.69 10.64 -39.36
N ALA A 54 -5.86 11.67 -39.51
CA ALA A 54 -4.40 11.50 -39.53
C ALA A 54 -3.86 10.89 -38.22
N ALA A 55 -4.34 11.36 -37.06
CA ALA A 55 -3.98 10.79 -35.76
C ALA A 55 -4.42 9.33 -35.62
N GLY A 56 -5.56 8.95 -36.20
CA GLY A 56 -6.03 7.56 -36.27
C GLY A 56 -5.06 6.65 -37.04
N VAL A 57 -4.61 7.10 -38.21
CA VAL A 57 -3.62 6.37 -39.02
C VAL A 57 -2.29 6.23 -38.26
N VAL A 58 -1.81 7.30 -37.60
CA VAL A 58 -0.59 7.24 -36.78
C VAL A 58 -0.75 6.28 -35.60
N LEU A 59 -1.88 6.31 -34.91
CA LEU A 59 -2.16 5.38 -33.81
C LEU A 59 -2.15 3.92 -34.29
N GLN A 60 -2.70 3.65 -35.48
CA GLN A 60 -2.69 2.32 -36.07
C GLN A 60 -1.27 1.89 -36.46
N MET A 61 -0.49 2.77 -37.08
CA MET A 61 0.93 2.52 -37.36
C MET A 61 1.73 2.27 -36.08
N ILE A 62 1.43 2.97 -34.98
CA ILE A 62 2.07 2.72 -33.69
C ILE A 62 1.64 1.37 -33.12
N ARG A 63 0.36 1.00 -33.19
CA ARG A 63 -0.10 -0.31 -32.68
C ARG A 63 0.52 -1.46 -33.46
N GLU A 64 0.46 -1.42 -34.78
CA GLU A 64 1.06 -2.42 -35.66
C GLU A 64 2.60 -2.38 -35.58
N GLY A 65 3.19 -1.19 -35.49
CA GLY A 65 4.64 -0.99 -35.42
C GLY A 65 5.25 -1.32 -34.06
N SER A 66 4.54 -1.10 -32.95
CA SER A 66 4.98 -1.48 -31.61
C SER A 66 4.98 -3.00 -31.43
N GLU A 67 4.14 -3.71 -32.18
CA GLU A 67 4.15 -5.18 -32.22
C GLU A 67 5.30 -5.73 -33.09
N ILE A 68 5.75 -4.98 -34.11
CA ILE A 68 6.71 -5.47 -35.11
C ILE A 68 8.16 -4.95 -34.89
N PHE A 69 8.35 -3.77 -34.30
CA PHE A 69 9.65 -3.07 -34.21
C PHE A 69 9.93 -2.46 -32.82
N SER A 70 9.97 -3.29 -31.77
CA SER A 70 10.75 -2.89 -30.58
C SER A 70 12.24 -2.94 -30.91
N LEU A 71 12.92 -1.80 -30.93
CA LEU A 71 14.39 -1.71 -31.01
C LEU A 71 15.08 -2.15 -29.71
N GLU A 72 14.33 -2.20 -28.59
CA GLU A 72 14.86 -2.52 -27.26
C GLU A 72 14.79 -4.02 -26.90
N MET A 73 14.06 -4.85 -27.64
CA MET A 73 13.90 -6.28 -27.35
C MET A 73 13.75 -7.13 -28.61
N SER A 74 14.28 -8.35 -28.57
CA SER A 74 14.15 -9.31 -29.67
C SER A 74 12.72 -9.83 -29.80
N LYS A 75 12.28 -10.14 -31.03
CA LYS A 75 10.92 -10.67 -31.32
C LYS A 75 10.57 -11.90 -30.47
N THR A 76 11.56 -12.73 -30.16
CA THR A 76 11.43 -13.93 -29.32
C THR A 76 11.26 -13.60 -27.84
N GLU A 77 11.90 -12.54 -27.34
CA GLU A 77 11.78 -12.09 -25.96
C GLU A 77 10.40 -11.47 -25.69
N ALA A 78 9.91 -10.64 -26.62
CA ALA A 78 8.56 -10.08 -26.54
C ALA A 78 7.49 -11.18 -26.49
N LEU A 79 7.61 -12.18 -27.39
CA LEU A 79 6.69 -13.32 -27.42
C LEU A 79 6.80 -14.19 -26.15
N THR A 80 8.01 -14.44 -25.65
CA THR A 80 8.23 -15.21 -24.42
C THR A 80 7.66 -14.50 -23.19
N GLN A 81 7.83 -13.17 -23.10
CA GLN A 81 7.24 -12.37 -22.03
C GLN A 81 5.71 -12.36 -22.13
N ALA A 82 5.14 -12.24 -23.33
CA ALA A 82 3.71 -12.30 -23.54
C ALA A 82 3.14 -13.65 -23.07
N ILE A 83 3.78 -14.77 -23.43
CA ILE A 83 3.38 -16.11 -22.99
C ILE A 83 3.49 -16.25 -21.46
N ARG A 84 4.59 -15.79 -20.84
CA ARG A 84 4.76 -15.84 -19.38
C ARG A 84 3.74 -14.98 -18.62
N LYS A 85 3.41 -13.80 -19.15
CA LYS A 85 2.40 -12.89 -18.58
C LYS A 85 0.97 -13.42 -18.76
N SER A 86 0.73 -14.18 -19.84
CA SER A 86 -0.59 -14.77 -20.12
C SER A 86 -0.88 -16.00 -19.24
N ILE A 87 0.13 -16.57 -18.58
CA ILE A 87 -0.03 -17.66 -17.63
C ILE A 87 -0.29 -17.08 -16.24
N GLY A 88 -1.55 -17.06 -15.83
CA GLY A 88 -1.94 -16.67 -14.47
C GLY A 88 -1.83 -17.85 -13.51
N ILE A 89 -0.92 -17.78 -12.54
CA ILE A 89 -0.90 -18.71 -11.40
C ILE A 89 -1.66 -18.07 -10.25
N ARG A 90 -2.71 -18.73 -9.76
CA ARG A 90 -3.44 -18.31 -8.55
C ARG A 90 -3.02 -19.21 -7.39
N ILE A 91 -2.22 -18.66 -6.48
CA ILE A 91 -1.83 -19.32 -5.25
C ILE A 91 -2.75 -18.80 -4.15
N LYS A 92 -3.47 -19.71 -3.49
CA LYS A 92 -4.21 -19.39 -2.27
C LYS A 92 -3.30 -19.71 -1.09
N GLU A 93 -3.07 -18.73 -0.24
CA GLU A 93 -2.32 -18.88 0.99
C GLU A 93 -3.26 -18.62 2.16
N GLU A 94 -3.29 -19.56 3.11
CA GLU A 94 -4.02 -19.41 4.36
C GLU A 94 -3.06 -18.82 5.39
N SER A 95 -3.37 -17.62 5.89
CA SER A 95 -2.59 -16.97 6.94
C SER A 95 -3.42 -16.88 8.21
N GLU A 96 -2.81 -17.23 9.34
CA GLU A 96 -3.44 -17.09 10.64
C GLU A 96 -3.14 -15.71 11.21
N ILE A 97 -4.19 -14.90 11.35
CA ILE A 97 -4.12 -13.54 11.89
C ILE A 97 -4.82 -13.52 13.24
N ILE A 98 -4.18 -12.91 14.24
CA ILE A 98 -4.76 -12.60 15.54
C ILE A 98 -5.13 -11.12 15.53
N GLU A 99 -6.37 -10.81 15.89
CA GLU A 99 -6.85 -9.45 16.04
C GLU A 99 -7.39 -9.26 17.46
N GLY A 100 -7.09 -8.11 18.06
CA GLY A 100 -7.57 -7.81 19.41
C GLY A 100 -7.21 -6.41 19.87
N GLU A 101 -7.91 -5.97 20.91
CA GLU A 101 -7.55 -4.78 21.67
C GLU A 101 -6.43 -5.11 22.65
N VAL A 102 -5.41 -4.26 22.69
CA VAL A 102 -4.32 -4.36 23.65
C VAL A 102 -4.80 -3.87 25.02
N VAL A 103 -4.89 -4.75 26.01
CA VAL A 103 -5.26 -4.37 27.38
C VAL A 103 -4.05 -3.80 28.12
N GLU A 104 -2.93 -4.50 28.05
CA GLU A 104 -1.67 -4.16 28.73
C GLU A 104 -0.45 -4.72 27.96
N VAL A 105 0.65 -3.98 28.00
CA VAL A 105 1.95 -4.38 27.44
C VAL A 105 2.99 -4.30 28.56
N VAL A 106 3.52 -5.45 28.97
CA VAL A 106 4.60 -5.54 29.95
C VAL A 106 5.88 -5.90 29.22
N VAL A 107 6.86 -5.01 29.20
CA VAL A 107 8.19 -5.30 28.62
C VAL A 107 9.19 -5.45 29.76
N GLU A 108 9.65 -6.68 29.97
CA GLU A 108 10.70 -6.97 30.93
C GLU A 108 12.05 -6.70 30.26
N ARG A 109 12.64 -5.56 30.62
CA ARG A 109 14.02 -5.25 30.24
C ARG A 109 14.94 -5.74 31.34
N ALA A 110 15.78 -6.74 31.04
CA ALA A 110 16.82 -7.17 31.97
C ALA A 110 17.72 -5.97 32.32
N ALA A 111 17.91 -5.75 33.62
CA ALA A 111 18.53 -4.55 34.20
C ALA A 111 19.99 -4.26 33.74
N GLY A 112 20.61 -5.18 32.99
CA GLY A 112 22.00 -5.11 32.54
C GLY A 112 22.24 -4.82 31.05
N GLY A 113 21.29 -4.23 30.32
CA GLY A 113 21.51 -3.67 28.97
C GLY A 113 21.76 -4.65 27.82
N GLY A 114 22.17 -5.90 28.09
CA GLY A 114 22.48 -6.94 27.09
C GLY A 114 21.58 -8.17 27.12
N GLY A 115 20.56 -8.22 27.98
CA GLY A 115 19.64 -9.35 28.05
C GLY A 115 18.58 -9.32 26.94
N ALA A 116 18.19 -10.51 26.47
CA ALA A 116 17.09 -10.66 25.53
C ALA A 116 15.82 -10.02 26.11
N ARG A 117 15.20 -9.12 25.35
CA ARG A 117 13.94 -8.48 25.72
C ARG A 117 12.85 -9.53 25.63
N VAL A 118 12.18 -9.78 26.74
CA VAL A 118 11.00 -10.64 26.82
C VAL A 118 9.88 -9.77 27.38
N GLY A 119 8.65 -10.00 26.93
CA GLY A 119 7.51 -9.23 27.39
C GLY A 119 6.24 -10.04 27.35
N LYS A 120 5.21 -9.58 28.04
CA LYS A 120 3.87 -10.16 28.04
C LYS A 120 2.90 -9.16 27.44
N LEU A 121 2.04 -9.65 26.56
CA LEU A 121 1.02 -8.87 25.88
C LEU A 121 -0.34 -9.49 26.18
N THR A 122 -1.24 -8.69 26.72
CA THR A 122 -2.61 -9.12 26.96
C THR A 122 -3.50 -8.55 25.87
N LEU A 123 -4.05 -9.43 25.03
CA LEU A 123 -5.02 -9.07 24.00
C LEU A 123 -6.41 -9.50 24.43
N LYS A 124 -7.38 -8.62 24.20
CA LYS A 124 -8.78 -8.86 24.50
C LYS A 124 -9.64 -8.71 23.26
N THR A 125 -10.51 -9.67 23.09
CA THR A 125 -11.63 -9.67 22.13
C THR A 125 -12.94 -9.54 22.93
N THR A 126 -14.09 -9.61 22.26
CA THR A 126 -15.39 -9.58 22.95
C THR A 126 -15.55 -10.74 23.94
N ASP A 127 -15.10 -11.93 23.54
CA ASP A 127 -15.42 -13.17 24.26
C ASP A 127 -14.20 -13.79 24.93
N MET A 128 -12.99 -13.44 24.47
CA MET A 128 -11.74 -14.05 24.94
C MET A 128 -10.71 -12.99 25.32
N GLU A 129 -10.06 -13.21 26.47
CA GLU A 129 -8.87 -12.48 26.90
C GLU A 129 -7.71 -13.46 26.95
N THR A 130 -6.62 -13.12 26.27
CA THR A 130 -5.50 -14.01 26.00
C THR A 130 -4.18 -13.32 26.30
N ASN A 131 -3.34 -13.99 27.08
CA ASN A 131 -2.00 -13.53 27.41
C ASN A 131 -0.99 -14.20 26.45
N TYR A 132 -0.19 -13.39 25.78
CA TYR A 132 0.86 -13.82 24.86
C TYR A 132 2.23 -13.44 25.39
N ASP A 133 3.16 -14.41 25.43
CA ASP A 133 4.56 -14.14 25.68
C ASP A 133 5.26 -13.72 24.38
N MET A 134 5.93 -12.58 24.42
CA MET A 134 6.57 -11.95 23.27
C MET A 134 8.09 -12.12 23.31
N GLY A 135 8.65 -12.47 22.16
CA GLY A 135 10.09 -12.44 21.93
C GLY A 135 10.60 -11.07 21.48
N ALA A 136 11.93 -10.91 21.44
CA ALA A 136 12.60 -9.66 21.11
C ALA A 136 12.14 -9.02 19.77
N LYS A 137 11.92 -9.84 18.72
CA LYS A 137 11.49 -9.34 17.38
C LYS A 137 10.11 -8.69 17.40
N MET A 138 9.18 -9.23 18.20
CA MET A 138 7.83 -8.67 18.32
C MET A 138 7.85 -7.39 19.17
N ILE A 139 8.68 -7.35 20.22
CA ILE A 139 8.87 -6.14 21.04
C ILE A 139 9.42 -4.99 20.20
N ASP A 140 10.41 -5.26 19.34
CA ASP A 140 10.95 -4.23 18.45
C ASP A 140 9.90 -3.74 17.43
N SER A 141 9.00 -4.62 16.98
CA SER A 141 7.88 -4.27 16.11
C SER A 141 6.82 -3.43 16.82
N LEU A 142 6.50 -3.74 18.08
CA LEU A 142 5.61 -2.93 18.93
C LEU A 142 6.18 -1.54 19.21
N LEU A 143 7.49 -1.46 19.49
CA LEU A 143 8.18 -0.19 19.71
C LEU A 143 8.23 0.66 18.45
N LYS A 144 8.38 0.04 17.27
CA LYS A 144 8.36 0.71 15.97
C LYS A 144 6.98 1.30 15.66
N GLU A 145 5.91 0.53 15.87
CA GLU A 145 4.52 0.96 15.64
C GLU A 145 3.96 1.82 16.79
N LYS A 146 4.73 2.02 17.87
CA LYS A 146 4.36 2.79 19.07
C LYS A 146 3.00 2.35 19.62
N VAL A 147 2.83 1.04 19.79
CA VAL A 147 1.60 0.45 20.30
C VAL A 147 1.47 0.76 21.79
N GLN A 148 0.29 1.21 22.19
CA GLN A 148 -0.09 1.51 23.56
C GLN A 148 -1.30 0.67 23.98
N ALA A 149 -1.54 0.61 25.29
CA ALA A 149 -2.77 0.02 25.82
C ALA A 149 -3.99 0.79 25.27
N GLY A 150 -4.98 0.05 24.76
CA GLY A 150 -6.16 0.58 24.08
C GLY A 150 -6.03 0.70 22.55
N ASP A 151 -4.91 0.28 21.95
CA ASP A 151 -4.81 0.17 20.50
C ASP A 151 -5.41 -1.16 20.00
N VAL A 152 -6.00 -1.15 18.80
CA VAL A 152 -6.45 -2.35 18.10
C VAL A 152 -5.38 -2.73 17.08
N ILE A 153 -4.83 -3.94 17.22
CA ILE A 153 -3.72 -4.42 16.40
C ILE A 153 -4.07 -5.74 15.72
N THR A 154 -3.48 -5.96 14.54
CA THR A 154 -3.42 -7.28 13.90
C THR A 154 -2.01 -7.83 13.98
N ILE A 155 -1.90 -9.10 14.31
CA ILE A 155 -0.66 -9.84 14.38
C ILE A 155 -0.76 -11.04 13.45
N ASP A 156 0.13 -11.09 12.48
CA ASP A 156 0.31 -12.31 11.69
C ASP A 156 1.17 -13.28 12.49
N LYS A 157 0.62 -14.47 12.80
CA LYS A 157 1.32 -15.48 13.61
C LYS A 157 2.57 -16.03 12.93
N ALA A 158 2.58 -16.10 11.59
CA ALA A 158 3.68 -16.68 10.84
C ALA A 158 4.85 -15.71 10.73
N THR A 159 4.57 -14.44 10.43
CA THR A 159 5.61 -13.43 10.21
C THR A 159 5.97 -12.65 11.48
N GLY A 160 5.10 -12.64 12.50
CA GLY A 160 5.26 -11.81 13.69
C GLY A 160 5.16 -10.32 13.40
N LYS A 161 4.64 -9.94 12.23
CA LYS A 161 4.42 -8.55 11.84
C LYS A 161 3.15 -8.03 12.51
N ILE A 162 3.27 -6.83 13.06
CA ILE A 162 2.19 -6.16 13.79
C ILE A 162 1.76 -4.96 12.96
N ASN A 163 0.46 -4.84 12.69
CA ASN A 163 -0.13 -3.66 12.09
C ASN A 163 -1.13 -3.03 13.07
N LYS A 164 -1.01 -1.74 13.30
CA LYS A 164 -1.99 -0.98 14.10
C LYS A 164 -3.17 -0.58 13.21
N LEU A 165 -4.36 -1.10 13.50
CA LEU A 165 -5.59 -0.74 12.79
C LEU A 165 -6.19 0.57 13.32
N GLY A 166 -6.10 0.80 14.63
CA GLY A 166 -6.72 1.97 15.25
C GLY A 166 -6.66 1.94 16.77
N ARG A 167 -7.63 2.63 17.40
CA ARG A 167 -7.80 2.69 18.86
C ARG A 167 -9.18 2.20 19.25
N SER A 168 -9.29 1.60 20.44
CA SER A 168 -10.56 1.11 20.96
C SER A 168 -11.46 2.27 21.36
N PHE A 169 -12.76 2.09 21.11
CA PHE A 169 -13.77 3.09 21.46
C PHE A 169 -13.87 3.33 22.97
N ALA A 170 -13.54 2.33 23.79
CA ALA A 170 -13.61 2.41 25.24
C ALA A 170 -12.53 3.32 25.84
N ARG A 171 -11.31 3.31 25.27
CA ARG A 171 -10.16 4.08 25.77
C ARG A 171 -9.76 5.26 24.86
N ALA A 172 -10.52 5.52 23.79
CA ALA A 172 -10.29 6.68 22.91
C ALA A 172 -10.34 8.03 23.64
N ARG A 173 -11.08 8.11 24.77
CA ARG A 173 -11.26 9.36 25.56
C ARG A 173 -10.09 9.67 26.48
N ASP A 174 -9.31 8.68 26.89
CA ASP A 174 -8.24 8.85 27.88
C ASP A 174 -6.97 9.47 27.25
N TYR A 175 -6.97 9.71 25.94
CA TYR A 175 -5.79 10.13 25.18
C TYR A 175 -6.00 11.41 24.36
N ASP A 176 -6.85 12.32 24.84
CA ASP A 176 -6.98 13.70 24.33
C ASP A 176 -5.90 14.65 24.91
N ALA A 177 -5.03 14.17 25.81
CA ALA A 177 -4.04 14.99 26.52
C ALA A 177 -2.66 15.12 25.85
N THR A 178 -2.44 14.55 24.65
CA THR A 178 -1.12 14.62 23.97
C THR A 178 -1.15 15.14 22.53
N GLY A 179 -2.05 16.09 22.26
CA GLY A 179 -2.02 16.89 21.03
C GLY A 179 -2.35 18.35 21.33
N MET A 180 -1.37 19.24 21.11
CA MET A 180 -1.48 20.71 21.05
C MET A 180 -1.53 21.54 22.36
N TYR A 181 -2.06 21.07 23.50
CA TYR A 181 -2.33 21.99 24.63
C TYR A 181 -1.19 22.21 25.64
N LEU A 182 -0.18 21.35 25.74
CA LEU A 182 0.89 21.53 26.76
C LEU A 182 1.99 22.53 26.35
N LEU A 183 2.26 22.69 25.05
CA LEU A 183 3.22 23.69 24.57
C LEU A 183 2.71 25.12 24.76
N CYS A 184 1.39 25.33 24.78
CA CYS A 184 0.83 26.67 25.00
C CYS A 184 1.00 27.13 26.46
N ILE A 185 0.85 26.23 27.44
CA ILE A 185 0.97 26.59 28.86
C ILE A 185 2.42 26.89 29.25
N LEU A 186 3.40 26.11 28.78
CA LEU A 186 4.82 26.38 29.03
C LEU A 186 5.32 27.65 28.34
N TYR A 187 4.82 27.98 27.14
CA TYR A 187 5.24 29.19 26.42
C TYR A 187 4.64 30.48 27.03
N VAL A 188 3.47 30.42 27.66
CA VAL A 188 2.90 31.57 28.39
C VAL A 188 3.60 31.80 29.74
N ILE A 189 4.00 30.74 30.45
CA ILE A 189 4.72 30.88 31.73
C ILE A 189 6.15 31.43 31.51
N TYR A 190 6.88 30.94 30.51
CA TYR A 190 8.26 31.40 30.24
C TYR A 190 8.38 32.80 29.60
N ARG A 191 7.27 33.42 29.20
CA ARG A 191 7.26 34.78 28.62
C ARG A 191 6.72 35.85 29.58
N VAL A 192 6.30 35.46 30.79
CA VAL A 192 5.75 36.34 31.83
C VAL A 192 6.62 36.36 33.11
N ILE A 193 7.80 35.72 33.08
CA ILE A 193 8.91 35.91 34.04
C ILE A 193 10.09 36.50 33.27
#